data_AF-A0A536FCU3-F1
#
_entry.id   AF-A0A536FCU3-F1
#
_cell.length_a   1.000
_cell.length_b   1.000
_cell.length_c   1.000
_cell.angle_alpha   90.00
_cell.angle_beta   90.00
_cell.angle_gamma   90.00
#
_symmetry.space_group_name_H-M   'P 1'
#
loop_
_entity.id
_entity.type
_entity.pdbx_description
1 polymer ?
#
loop_
_entity_poly.entity_id
_entity_poly.type
_entity_poly.pdbx_seq_one_letter_code
_entity_poly.pdbx_strand_id
1 'polypeptide(L)'
;MAATEVRYAALLLLSYPLHRPGHPEDLRTEHWPRIACPVLLLSGESDPFARVEMLRASIRLLPQAELVTFPGVGHGLLPVLDAAMDHIAAFVRKHRL
;
A
#
# COMPACT_ATOMS: atom_id res chain seq x y z
N MET A 1 14.88 -2.97 7.07
CA MET A 1 13.48 -3.37 6.80
C MET A 1 13.54 -4.68 6.05
N ALA A 2 12.77 -5.71 6.40
CA ALA A 2 12.98 -7.05 5.83
C ALA A 2 13.01 -7.06 4.29
N ALA A 3 12.10 -6.33 3.63
CA ALA A 3 12.03 -6.26 2.17
C ALA A 3 13.18 -5.53 1.47
N THR A 4 14.04 -4.84 2.22
CA THR A 4 15.26 -4.21 1.66
C THR A 4 16.49 -5.10 1.82
N GLU A 5 16.38 -6.20 2.58
CA GLU A 5 17.50 -7.08 2.95
C GLU A 5 17.30 -8.50 2.43
N VAL A 6 16.03 -8.93 2.28
CA VAL A 6 15.62 -10.24 1.79
C VAL A 6 14.81 -10.06 0.50
N ARG A 7 15.02 -10.95 -0.47
CA ARG A 7 14.19 -10.98 -1.68
C ARG A 7 12.85 -11.63 -1.38
N TYR A 8 11.79 -10.85 -1.47
CA TYR A 8 10.41 -11.33 -1.52
C TYR A 8 9.92 -11.37 -2.96
N ALA A 9 8.94 -12.23 -3.21
CA ALA A 9 8.33 -12.32 -4.52
C ALA A 9 7.40 -11.11 -4.79
N ALA A 10 6.71 -10.62 -3.75
CA ALA A 10 6.00 -9.34 -3.76
C ALA A 10 5.66 -8.87 -2.34
N LEU A 11 5.13 -7.64 -2.22
CA LEU A 11 4.53 -7.11 -0.99
C LEU A 11 3.05 -6.77 -1.22
N LEU A 12 2.22 -7.14 -0.24
CA LEU A 12 0.82 -6.74 -0.15
C LEU A 12 0.67 -5.84 1.08
N LEU A 13 0.45 -4.55 0.87
CA LEU A 13 0.35 -3.55 1.93
C LEU A 13 -1.11 -3.16 2.12
N LEU A 14 -1.73 -3.70 3.17
CA LEU A 14 -3.12 -3.44 3.53
C LEU A 14 -3.16 -2.31 4.56
N SER A 15 -3.78 -1.19 4.20
CA SER A 15 -3.89 0.00 5.05
C SER A 15 -2.54 0.44 5.62
N TYR A 16 -1.55 0.58 4.74
CA TYR A 16 -0.19 0.97 5.14
C TYR A 16 -0.22 2.30 5.90
N PRO A 17 0.29 2.36 7.14
CA PRO A 17 0.34 3.61 7.88
C PRO A 17 1.47 4.47 7.32
N LEU A 18 1.10 5.28 6.33
CA LEU A 18 1.97 6.20 5.59
C LEU A 18 2.59 7.23 6.54
N HIS A 19 1.81 7.70 7.50
CA HIS A 19 2.24 8.60 8.57
C HIS A 19 1.45 8.29 9.85
N ARG A 20 1.83 8.92 10.97
CA ARG A 20 1.02 8.85 12.20
C ARG A 20 -0.19 9.80 12.06
N PRO A 21 -1.34 9.52 12.70
CA PRO A 21 -2.46 10.46 12.71
C PRO A 21 -2.03 11.79 13.34
N GLY A 22 -2.36 12.90 12.70
CA GLY A 22 -1.95 14.24 13.13
C GLY A 22 -0.53 14.66 12.75
N HIS A 23 0.28 13.77 12.16
CA HIS A 23 1.67 14.04 11.77
C HIS A 23 1.93 13.72 10.28
N PRO A 24 1.23 14.37 9.33
CA PRO A 24 1.37 14.08 7.90
C PRO A 24 2.78 14.31 7.35
N GLU A 25 3.61 15.11 8.01
CA GLU A 25 5.01 15.38 7.68
C GLU A 25 5.93 14.16 7.86
N ASP A 26 5.57 13.23 8.76
CA ASP A 26 6.39 12.08 9.13
C ASP A 26 6.13 10.87 8.21
N LEU A 27 6.47 11.01 6.92
CA LEU A 27 6.27 9.96 5.92
C LEU A 27 7.18 8.75 6.16
N ARG A 28 6.57 7.56 6.22
CA ARG A 28 7.25 6.28 6.39
C ARG A 28 7.65 5.67 5.05
N THR A 29 8.26 6.45 4.16
CA THR A 29 8.56 6.04 2.76
C THR A 29 10.05 6.03 2.42
N GLU A 30 10.93 6.39 3.35
CA GLU A 30 12.40 6.48 3.12
C GLU A 30 12.99 5.19 2.50
N HIS A 31 12.43 4.04 2.84
CA HIS A 31 12.90 2.73 2.38
C HIS A 31 12.26 2.27 1.07
N TRP A 32 11.19 2.92 0.59
CA TRP A 32 10.44 2.50 -0.60
C TRP A 32 11.30 2.41 -1.87
N PRO A 33 12.24 3.35 -2.15
CA PRO A 33 13.12 3.24 -3.32
C PRO A 33 14.01 1.98 -3.34
N ARG A 34 14.22 1.35 -2.19
CA ARG A 34 15.04 0.13 -2.06
C ARG A 34 14.22 -1.16 -2.19
N ILE A 35 12.90 -1.06 -2.32
CA ILE A 35 12.02 -2.23 -2.52
C ILE A 35 12.06 -2.62 -3.99
N ALA A 36 12.66 -3.77 -4.29
CA ALA A 36 12.88 -4.22 -5.67
C ALA A 36 11.78 -5.16 -6.21
N CYS A 37 10.87 -5.64 -5.35
CA CYS A 37 9.79 -6.53 -5.76
C CYS A 37 8.48 -5.75 -6.03
N PRO A 38 7.54 -6.33 -6.78
CA PRO A 38 6.22 -5.74 -7.00
C PRO A 38 5.48 -5.45 -5.68
N VAL A 39 4.77 -4.34 -5.62
CA VAL A 39 3.98 -3.93 -4.45
C VAL A 39 2.53 -3.64 -4.82
N LEU A 40 1.59 -4.22 -4.07
CA LEU A 40 0.18 -3.80 -4.08
C LEU A 40 -0.12 -3.02 -2.81
N LEU A 41 -0.70 -1.83 -2.95
CA LEU A 41 -1.25 -1.04 -1.85
C LEU A 41 -2.78 -1.01 -1.94
N LEU A 42 -3.45 -1.38 -0.85
CA LEU A 42 -4.89 -1.26 -0.68
C LEU A 42 -5.17 -0.29 0.47
N SER A 43 -5.90 0.80 0.23
CA SER A 43 -6.16 1.82 1.27
C SER A 43 -7.56 2.42 1.16
N GLY A 44 -8.22 2.65 2.28
CA GLY A 44 -9.38 3.54 2.32
C GLY A 44 -8.97 5.00 2.09
N GLU A 45 -9.83 5.79 1.44
CA GLU A 45 -9.56 7.23 1.21
C GLU A 45 -9.82 8.10 2.45
N SER A 46 -10.48 7.54 3.48
CA SER A 46 -10.72 8.18 4.78
C SER A 46 -9.83 7.62 5.89
N ASP A 47 -8.73 6.92 5.54
CA ASP A 47 -7.77 6.39 6.52
C ASP A 47 -6.97 7.53 7.20
N PRO A 48 -7.06 7.71 8.53
CA PRO A 48 -6.32 8.76 9.24
C PRO A 48 -4.79 8.54 9.25
N PHE A 49 -4.31 7.36 8.88
CA PHE A 49 -2.89 7.02 8.79
C PHE A 49 -2.32 7.21 7.38
N ALA A 50 -3.15 7.50 6.38
CA ALA A 50 -2.72 7.67 5.00
C ALA A 50 -3.65 8.61 4.23
N ARG A 51 -3.34 9.92 4.23
CA ARG A 51 -4.01 10.87 3.35
C ARG A 51 -3.85 10.45 1.89
N VAL A 52 -4.95 10.28 1.17
CA VAL A 52 -4.96 9.67 -0.16
C VAL A 52 -4.10 10.43 -1.17
N GLU A 53 -4.06 11.76 -1.10
CA GLU A 53 -3.25 12.61 -1.97
C GLU A 53 -1.75 12.36 -1.75
N MET A 54 -1.35 12.20 -0.49
CA MET A 54 0.03 11.91 -0.10
C MET A 54 0.40 10.50 -0.54
N LEU A 55 -0.50 9.52 -0.35
CA LEU A 55 -0.28 8.15 -0.80
C LEU A 55 -0.11 8.06 -2.32
N ARG A 56 -0.96 8.76 -3.09
CA ARG A 56 -0.85 8.89 -4.56
C ARG A 56 0.43 9.59 -5.00
N ALA A 57 0.98 10.50 -4.18
CA ALA A 57 2.28 11.10 -4.46
C ALA A 57 3.44 10.15 -4.15
N SER A 58 3.40 9.49 -2.99
CA SER A 58 4.46 8.62 -2.47
C SER A 58 4.63 7.32 -3.26
N ILE A 59 3.56 6.78 -3.87
CA ILE A 59 3.67 5.52 -4.65
C ILE A 59 4.71 5.61 -5.78
N ARG A 60 4.99 6.82 -6.29
CA ARG A 60 6.03 7.05 -7.31
C ARG A 60 7.45 6.71 -6.84
N LEU A 61 7.67 6.58 -5.53
CA LEU A 61 8.94 6.14 -4.97
C LEU A 61 9.16 4.63 -5.10
N LEU A 62 8.10 3.85 -5.36
CA LEU A 62 8.18 2.41 -5.56
C LEU A 62 8.44 2.13 -7.05
N PRO A 63 9.46 1.31 -7.40
CA PRO A 63 9.77 1.00 -8.80
C PRO A 63 8.63 0.28 -9.54
N GLN A 64 7.89 -0.58 -8.84
CA GLN A 64 6.81 -1.40 -9.40
C GLN A 64 5.67 -1.48 -8.39
N ALA A 65 4.64 -0.66 -8.56
CA ALA A 65 3.53 -0.61 -7.63
C ALA A 65 2.17 -0.39 -8.28
N GLU A 66 1.15 -0.99 -7.68
CA GLU A 66 -0.27 -0.69 -7.90
C GLU A 66 -0.86 -0.11 -6.61
N LEU A 67 -1.71 0.92 -6.77
CA LEU A 67 -2.52 1.48 -5.68
C LEU A 67 -3.99 1.32 -6.04
N VAL A 68 -4.73 0.70 -5.13
CA VAL A 68 -6.20 0.68 -5.15
C VAL A 68 -6.70 1.44 -3.93
N THR A 69 -7.62 2.36 -4.17
CA THR A 69 -8.25 3.15 -3.12
C THR A 69 -9.75 2.90 -3.05
N PHE A 70 -10.30 2.97 -1.84
CA PHE A 70 -11.73 2.77 -1.60
C PHE A 70 -12.38 4.05 -1.02
N PRO A 71 -13.20 4.77 -1.81
CA PRO A 71 -13.86 6.00 -1.35
C PRO A 71 -14.72 5.77 -0.10
N GLY A 72 -14.61 6.67 0.88
CA GLY A 72 -15.38 6.61 2.13
C GLY A 72 -14.97 5.50 3.12
N VAL A 73 -14.00 4.65 2.77
CA VAL A 73 -13.48 3.60 3.65
C VAL A 73 -12.38 4.18 4.54
N GLY A 74 -12.40 3.83 5.82
CA GLY A 74 -11.36 4.19 6.80
C GLY A 74 -10.18 3.23 6.79
N HIS A 75 -9.51 3.08 7.93
CA HIS A 75 -8.35 2.18 8.06
C HIS A 75 -8.70 0.69 7.89
N GLY A 76 -9.89 0.27 8.36
CA GLY A 76 -10.32 -1.12 8.21
C GLY A 76 -10.91 -1.39 6.82
N LEU A 77 -10.39 -2.40 6.12
CA LEU A 77 -10.87 -2.81 4.79
C LEU A 77 -12.05 -3.80 4.83
N LEU A 78 -12.55 -4.18 6.02
CA LEU A 78 -13.71 -5.08 6.14
C LEU A 78 -14.95 -4.65 5.33
N PRO A 79 -15.32 -3.36 5.25
CA PRO A 79 -16.46 -2.92 4.43
C PRO A 79 -16.31 -3.21 2.93
N VAL A 80 -15.09 -3.49 2.47
CA VAL A 80 -14.73 -3.76 1.08
C VAL A 80 -13.94 -5.07 0.94
N LEU A 81 -14.14 -6.01 1.88
CA LEU A 81 -13.33 -7.23 1.99
C LEU A 81 -13.28 -8.00 0.67
N ASP A 82 -14.43 -8.26 0.03
CA ASP A 82 -14.50 -9.03 -1.21
C ASP A 82 -13.71 -8.36 -2.33
N ALA A 83 -13.92 -7.04 -2.53
CA ALA A 83 -13.18 -6.28 -3.54
C ALA A 83 -11.68 -6.25 -3.25
N ALA A 84 -11.28 -6.07 -1.99
CA ALA A 84 -9.88 -6.12 -1.58
C ALA A 84 -9.24 -7.49 -1.87
N MET A 85 -9.96 -8.58 -1.58
CA MET A 85 -9.52 -9.94 -1.87
C MET A 85 -9.43 -10.22 -3.37
N ASP A 86 -10.35 -9.71 -4.18
CA ASP A 86 -10.30 -9.82 -5.64
C ASP A 86 -9.05 -9.15 -6.23
N HIS A 87 -8.71 -7.95 -5.74
CA HIS A 87 -7.48 -7.26 -6.13
C HIS A 87 -6.22 -8.04 -5.73
N ILE A 88 -6.19 -8.60 -4.51
CA ILE A 88 -5.08 -9.44 -4.06
C ILE A 88 -4.95 -10.68 -4.96
N ALA A 89 -6.06 -11.38 -5.22
CA ALA A 89 -6.06 -12.59 -6.04
C ALA A 89 -5.65 -12.30 -7.49
N ALA A 90 -6.05 -11.16 -8.05
CA ALA A 90 -5.61 -10.72 -9.37
C ALA A 90 -4.10 -10.42 -9.41
N PHE A 91 -3.59 -9.72 -8.39
CA PHE A 91 -2.18 -9.39 -8.28
C PHE A 91 -1.30 -10.63 -8.12
N VAL A 92 -1.69 -11.57 -7.26
CA VAL A 92 -1.01 -12.87 -7.07
C VAL A 92 -0.93 -13.64 -8.40
N ARG A 93 -2.05 -13.76 -9.12
CA ARG A 93 -2.07 -14.43 -10.45
C ARG A 93 -1.18 -13.74 -11.47
N LYS A 94 -1.22 -12.40 -11.53
CA LYS A 94 -0.39 -11.58 -12.45
C LYS A 94 1.10 -11.81 -12.22
N HIS A 95 1.51 -11.93 -10.96
CA HIS A 95 2.92 -12.12 -10.58
C HIS A 95 3.34 -13.59 -10.39
N ARG A 96 2.43 -14.54 -10.65
CA ARG A 96 2.64 -15.99 -10.53
C ARG A 96 3.19 -16.40 -9.15
N LEU A 97 2.60 -15.82 -8.10
CA LEU A 97 2.90 -16.11 -6.69
C LEU A 97 2.10 -17.30 -6.17
#